data_AF-A0A821EHX4-F1
#
_entry.id   AF-A0A821EHX4-F1
#
_cell.length_a   1.000
_cell.length_b   1.000
_cell.length_c   1.000
_cell.angle_alpha   90.00
_cell.angle_beta   90.00
_cell.angle_gamma   90.00
#
_symmetry.space_group_name_H-M   'P 1'
#
loop_
_entity.id
_entity.type
_entity.pdbx_description
1 polymer ?
#
loop_
_entity_poly.entity_id
_entity_poly.type
_entity_poly.pdbx_seq_one_letter_code
_entity_poly.pdbx_strand_id
1 'polypeptide(L)'
;MYAAISIGLQTNDIIETLQQLSSTIISNMIIEFTKLCALNYGKVKLVLKHNQYFVESVFSRYLKNLLHDSQIQECRLITRKINIDINSNVSVQQ
;
A
#
# COMPACT_ATOMS: atom_id res chain seq x y z
N MET A 1 -9.22 12.85 -0.72
CA MET A 1 -9.18 12.13 0.57
C MET A 1 -7.87 11.39 0.82
N TYR A 2 -7.42 10.50 -0.07
CA TYR A 2 -6.19 9.71 0.13
C TYR A 2 -4.95 10.57 0.44
N ALA A 3 -4.74 11.67 -0.29
CA ALA A 3 -3.62 12.58 -0.08
C ALA A 3 -3.62 13.19 1.33
N ALA A 4 -4.73 13.82 1.74
CA ALA A 4 -4.88 14.47 3.04
C ALA A 4 -4.63 13.51 4.22
N ILE A 5 -5.15 12.28 4.15
CA ILE A 5 -5.00 11.31 5.23
C ILE A 5 -3.59 10.69 5.23
N SER A 6 -2.97 10.56 4.05
CA SER A 6 -1.59 10.05 3.93
C SER A 6 -0.54 11.04 4.45
N ILE A 7 -0.83 12.35 4.43
CA ILE A 7 0.01 13.39 5.05
C ILE A 7 -0.31 13.62 6.54
N GLY A 8 -1.27 12.86 7.10
CA GLY A 8 -1.56 12.84 8.53
C GLY A 8 -2.68 13.77 9.01
N LEU A 9 -3.51 14.34 8.12
CA LEU A 9 -4.69 15.08 8.59
C LEU A 9 -5.68 14.15 9.27
N GLN A 10 -6.25 14.61 10.40
CA GLN A 10 -7.30 13.84 11.06
C GLN A 10 -8.62 13.97 10.30
N THR A 11 -9.42 12.91 10.36
CA THR A 11 -10.74 12.87 9.69
C THR A 11 -11.66 13.98 10.19
N ASN A 12 -11.56 14.35 11.47
CA ASN A 12 -12.35 15.42 12.06
C ASN A 12 -11.97 16.78 11.46
N ASP A 13 -10.68 17.07 11.33
CA ASP A 13 -10.18 18.32 10.73
C ASP A 13 -10.68 18.46 9.28
N ILE A 14 -10.73 17.35 8.54
CA ILE A 14 -11.27 17.32 7.17
C ILE A 14 -12.76 17.66 7.18
N ILE A 15 -13.55 17.07 8.08
CA ILE A 15 -14.99 17.32 8.20
C ILE A 15 -15.25 18.78 8.60
N GLU A 16 -14.50 19.30 9.56
CA GLU A 16 -14.63 20.67 10.05
C GLU A 16 -14.26 21.69 8.95
N THR A 17 -13.16 21.44 8.23
CA THR A 17 -12.77 22.28 7.08
C THR A 17 -13.85 22.28 6.00
N LEU A 18 -14.43 21.11 5.69
CA LEU A 18 -15.54 21.03 4.74
C LEU A 18 -16.76 21.83 5.24
N GLN A 19 -17.11 21.74 6.53
CA GLN A 19 -18.23 22.48 7.11
C GLN A 19 -18.00 24.00 7.06
N GLN A 20 -16.77 24.46 7.33
CA GLN A 20 -16.42 25.88 7.27
C GLN A 20 -16.43 26.44 5.84
N LEU A 21 -16.02 25.64 4.86
CA LEU A 21 -15.96 26.08 3.45
C LEU A 21 -17.30 25.92 2.71
N SER A 22 -18.19 25.06 3.21
CA SER A 22 -19.49 24.80 2.60
C SER A 22 -20.52 25.85 3.02
N SER A 23 -21.08 26.59 2.05
CA SER A 23 -22.21 27.48 2.30
C SER A 23 -23.53 26.73 2.59
N THR A 24 -23.53 25.40 2.49
CA THR A 24 -24.68 24.52 2.76
C THR A 24 -24.35 23.49 3.83
N ILE A 25 -25.39 23.00 4.53
CA ILE A 25 -25.24 21.96 5.55
C ILE A 25 -24.75 20.67 4.88
N ILE A 26 -23.63 20.14 5.37
CA ILE A 26 -23.09 18.88 4.88
C ILE A 26 -23.96 17.73 5.37
N SER A 27 -24.44 16.92 4.43
CA SER A 27 -25.22 15.74 4.75
C SER A 27 -24.40 14.71 5.54
N ASN A 28 -25.07 14.03 6.47
CA ASN A 28 -24.48 12.95 7.28
C ASN A 28 -23.83 11.84 6.42
N MET A 29 -24.37 11.58 5.22
CA MET A 29 -23.80 10.61 4.29
C MET A 29 -22.35 10.94 3.91
N ILE A 30 -22.03 12.22 3.68
CA ILE A 30 -20.67 12.65 3.29
C ILE A 30 -19.72 12.51 4.48
N ILE A 31 -20.21 12.81 5.68
CA ILE A 31 -19.46 12.64 6.92
C ILE A 31 -19.14 11.16 7.17
N GLU A 32 -20.11 10.28 7.02
CA GLU A 32 -19.92 8.83 7.15
C GLU A 32 -18.98 8.28 6.08
N PHE A 33 -19.14 8.71 4.83
CA PHE A 33 -18.23 8.33 3.74
C PHE A 33 -16.79 8.74 4.07
N THR A 34 -16.59 9.96 4.58
CA THR A 34 -15.27 10.46 4.97
C THR A 34 -14.65 9.60 6.08
N LYS A 35 -15.46 9.16 7.05
CA LYS A 35 -14.99 8.25 8.12
C LYS A 35 -14.65 6.86 7.58
N LEU A 36 -15.50 6.29 6.73
CA LEU A 36 -15.29 4.95 6.16
C LEU A 36 -14.02 4.89 5.32
N CYS A 37 -13.79 5.89 4.48
CA CYS A 37 -12.58 5.97 3.67
C CYS A 37 -11.32 6.05 4.55
N ALA A 38 -11.35 6.84 5.63
CA ALA A 38 -10.20 7.02 6.51
C ALA A 38 -9.72 5.74 7.23
N LEU A 39 -10.62 4.81 7.54
CA LEU A 39 -10.29 3.61 8.33
C LEU A 39 -9.20 2.73 7.71
N ASN A 40 -9.14 2.67 6.38
CA ASN A 40 -8.27 1.76 5.65
C ASN A 40 -7.00 2.42 5.10
N TYR A 41 -6.87 3.74 5.20
CA TYR A 41 -5.69 4.46 4.71
C TYR A 41 -4.49 4.34 5.66
N GLY A 42 -3.28 4.38 5.08
CA GLY A 42 -2.03 4.33 5.82
C GLY A 42 -1.73 3.00 6.54
N LYS A 43 -2.52 1.94 6.29
CA LYS A 43 -2.31 0.63 6.93
C LYS A 43 -1.18 -0.16 6.28
N VAL A 44 -0.90 0.08 5.00
CA VAL A 44 0.14 -0.61 4.22
C VAL A 44 0.94 0.42 3.44
N LYS A 45 2.27 0.25 3.38
CA LYS A 45 3.19 1.13 2.66
C LYS A 45 4.10 0.31 1.73
N LEU A 46 4.38 0.84 0.55
CA LEU A 46 5.40 0.31 -0.35
C LEU A 46 6.69 1.09 -0.08
N VAL A 47 7.78 0.39 0.23
CA VAL A 47 9.09 1.00 0.53
C VAL A 47 10.14 0.45 -0.42
N LEU A 48 11.03 1.33 -0.89
CA LEU A 48 12.20 0.94 -1.65
C LEU A 48 13.40 0.82 -0.70
N LYS A 49 13.98 -0.37 -0.61
CA LYS A 49 15.20 -0.61 0.18
C LYS A 49 16.18 -1.39 -0.68
N HIS A 50 17.42 -0.91 -0.82
CA HIS A 50 18.46 -1.58 -1.62
C HIS A 50 17.99 -1.95 -3.04
N ASN A 51 17.30 -1.01 -3.71
CA ASN A 51 16.72 -1.21 -5.05
C ASN A 51 15.68 -2.35 -5.15
N GLN A 52 15.10 -2.76 -4.02
CA GLN A 52 14.03 -3.75 -3.96
C GLN A 52 12.79 -3.14 -3.31
N TYR A 53 11.62 -3.42 -3.89
CA TYR A 53 10.33 -2.97 -3.39
C TYR A 53 9.80 -3.93 -2.33
N PHE A 54 9.44 -3.40 -1.17
CA PHE A 54 8.85 -4.16 -0.07
C PHE A 54 7.50 -3.57 0.32
N VAL A 55 6.54 -4.44 0.60
CA VAL A 55 5.25 -4.06 1.17
C VAL A 55 5.32 -4.25 2.68
N GLU A 56 5.21 -3.16 3.43
CA GLU A 56 5.29 -3.15 4.88
C GLU A 56 3.99 -2.66 5.51
N SER A 57 3.69 -3.16 6.69
CA SER A 57 2.58 -2.72 7.52
C SER A 57 2.94 -2.90 8.98
N VAL A 58 2.48 -2.00 9.84
CA VAL A 58 2.55 -2.17 11.31
C VAL A 58 1.57 -3.26 11.76
N PHE A 59 0.54 -3.55 10.96
CA PHE A 59 -0.55 -4.45 11.29
C PHE A 59 -0.46 -5.75 10.48
N SER A 60 -0.01 -6.84 11.13
CA SER A 60 0.18 -8.15 10.47
C SER A 60 -1.06 -8.67 9.72
N ARG A 61 -2.28 -8.35 10.19
CA ARG A 61 -3.53 -8.78 9.55
C ARG A 61 -3.64 -8.34 8.09
N TYR A 62 -3.20 -7.12 7.75
CA TYR A 62 -3.31 -6.63 6.38
C TYR A 62 -2.29 -7.32 5.47
N LEU A 63 -1.08 -7.59 5.96
CA LEU A 63 -0.09 -8.36 5.19
C LEU A 63 -0.57 -9.79 4.94
N LYS A 64 -1.16 -10.45 5.94
CA LYS A 64 -1.73 -11.79 5.77
C LYS A 64 -2.82 -11.76 4.71
N ASN A 65 -3.74 -10.81 4.77
CA ASN A 65 -4.82 -10.70 3.78
C ASN A 65 -4.25 -10.49 2.37
N LEU A 66 -3.25 -9.62 2.21
CA LEU A 66 -2.58 -9.40 0.92
C LEU A 66 -1.87 -10.66 0.40
N LEU A 67 -1.32 -11.51 1.28
CA LEU A 67 -0.66 -12.75 0.89
C LEU A 67 -1.62 -13.88 0.49
N HIS A 68 -2.89 -13.81 0.91
CA HIS A 68 -3.92 -14.78 0.51
C HIS A 68 -4.58 -14.40 -0.82
N ASP A 69 -4.36 -13.18 -1.32
CA ASP A 69 -4.85 -12.74 -2.61
C ASP A 69 -4.01 -13.35 -3.74
N SER A 70 -4.66 -14.06 -4.67
CA SER A 70 -3.98 -14.79 -5.74
C SER A 70 -3.25 -13.86 -6.72
N GLN A 71 -3.79 -12.68 -7.02
CA GLN A 71 -3.14 -11.73 -7.93
C GLN A 71 -1.87 -11.16 -7.30
N ILE A 72 -1.94 -10.81 -6.01
CA ILE A 72 -0.79 -10.26 -5.28
C ILE A 72 0.27 -11.34 -5.05
N GLN A 73 -0.15 -12.58 -4.84
CA GLN A 73 0.75 -13.72 -4.70
C GLN A 73 1.58 -13.96 -5.97
N GLU A 74 0.98 -13.83 -7.16
CA GLU A 74 1.68 -13.94 -8.45
C GLU A 74 2.67 -12.79 -8.67
N CYS A 75 2.36 -11.58 -8.22
CA CYS A 75 3.25 -10.43 -8.32
C CYS A 75 4.42 -10.46 -7.33
N ARG A 76 4.45 -11.41 -6.39
CA ARG A 76 5.50 -11.49 -5.37
C ARG A 76 6.81 -11.95 -6.00
N LEU A 77 7.88 -11.18 -5.78
CA LEU A 77 9.24 -11.61 -6.05
C LEU A 77 9.58 -12.80 -5.15
N ILE A 78 9.40 -14.01 -5.67
CA ILE A 78 10.01 -15.21 -5.12
C ILE A 78 11.44 -15.18 -5.61
N THR A 79 12.37 -14.70 -4.79
CA THR A 79 13.79 -14.98 -4.98
C THR A 79 13.93 -16.50 -4.97
N ARG A 80 13.81 -17.14 -6.14
CA ARG A 80 14.54 -18.38 -6.37
C ARG A 80 15.97 -17.99 -6.05
N LYS A 81 16.56 -18.59 -5.01
CA LYS A 81 18.02 -18.62 -4.92
C LYS A 81 18.48 -19.11 -6.29
N ILE A 82 18.97 -18.21 -7.15
CA ILE A 82 19.77 -18.60 -8.30
C ILE A 82 21.08 -19.08 -7.68
N ASN A 83 21.05 -20.32 -7.22
CA ASN A 83 22.24 -21.08 -6.98
C ASN A 83 22.49 -21.79 -8.31
N ILE A 84 23.67 -21.56 -8.88
CA ILE A 84 24.36 -22.43 -9.87
C ILE A 84 23.85 -22.18 -11.32
N ASP A 85 24.63 -21.69 -12.30
CA ASP A 85 26.02 -21.98 -12.70
C ASP A 85 26.78 -20.75 -13.24
N ILE A 86 28.02 -20.57 -12.80
CA ILE A 86 28.97 -19.54 -13.28
C ILE A 86 29.91 -20.10 -14.37
N ASN A 87 29.60 -21.21 -15.04
CA ASN A 87 30.48 -21.77 -16.07
C ASN A 87 29.72 -22.34 -17.26
N SER A 88 29.53 -21.52 -18.30
CA SER A 88 29.51 -21.99 -19.69
C SER A 88 29.50 -20.80 -20.64
N ASN A 89 30.64 -20.11 -20.72
CA ASN A 89 31.06 -19.47 -21.96
C ASN A 89 32.56 -19.71 -22.08
N VAL A 90 32.94 -20.76 -22.82
CA VAL A 90 34.10 -20.84 -23.76
C VAL A 90 34.10 -22.26 -24.35
N SER A 91 33.87 -22.32 -25.67
CA SER A 91 34.43 -23.26 -26.65
C SER A 91 34.17 -24.78 -26.55
N VAL A 92 33.41 -25.29 -27.52
CA VAL A 92 33.86 -26.16 -28.64
C VAL A 92 35.17 -26.94 -28.41
N GLN A 93 35.12 -28.26 -28.72
CA GLN A 93 36.21 -29.23 -29.01
C GLN A 93 36.98 -29.77 -27.78
N GLN A 94 37.18 -31.08 -27.55
CA GLN A 94 37.20 -32.31 -28.37
C GLN A 94 36.61 -33.49 -27.59
#